data_AF-A0A938EH97-F1
#
_entry.id   AF-A0A938EH97-F1
#
_cell.length_a   1.000
_cell.length_b   1.000
_cell.length_c   1.000
_cell.angle_alpha   90.00
_cell.angle_beta   90.00
_cell.angle_gamma   90.00
#
_symmetry.space_group_name_H-M   'P 1'
#
loop_
_entity.id
_entity.type
_entity.pdbx_description
1 polymer ?
#
loop_
_entity_poly.entity_id
_entity_poly.type
_entity_poly.pdbx_seq_one_letter_code
_entity_poly.pdbx_strand_id
1 'polypeptide(L)'
;MAHDLTPRAPDLPAVDTEPLVQTDPDQVRTGEEPIVEHMAVRERSYRGRFLVAYGILGVVAGVAFVVFLASLGFSRPEPGPPWSGFVPVETADQTMIQSIADHVGGRYALPDGAQLVAVTATKPEWGGVPLAAIAVQPASGAVDQTIRVIAADSAVSYVLCGLGEQCAIASGKPSVERDRLLRREALELALYTFRYVPGVEQVLAFLPPKKGSPPDVAMLFERGQYAGEIDKPLDRTLPPSVPGVESMPTAEQQVVDRLTEPRRYAFQMQELQDGSPVIVLSSFS
;
A
#
# COMPACT_ATOMS: atom_id res chain seq x y z
N MET A 1 47.71 -43.64 28.37
CA MET A 1 47.36 -45.07 28.24
C MET A 1 46.01 -45.12 27.57
N ALA A 2 45.99 -45.62 26.33
CA ALA A 2 44.84 -45.66 25.45
C ALA A 2 44.02 -46.93 25.70
N HIS A 3 42.69 -46.84 25.63
CA HIS A 3 41.85 -47.96 25.20
C HIS A 3 40.64 -47.41 24.44
N ASP A 4 40.69 -47.68 23.14
CA ASP A 4 39.62 -47.64 22.13
C ASP A 4 38.76 -48.90 22.28
N LEU A 5 37.43 -48.73 22.30
CA LEU A 5 36.45 -49.79 22.04
C LEU A 5 35.19 -49.17 21.41
N THR A 6 35.16 -49.21 20.08
CA THR A 6 33.98 -48.94 19.25
C THR A 6 33.07 -50.19 19.21
N PRO A 7 31.73 -50.05 19.16
CA PRO A 7 30.87 -51.11 18.62
C PRO A 7 30.21 -50.73 17.28
N ARG A 8 30.15 -51.77 16.45
CA ARG A 8 29.82 -51.89 15.02
C ARG A 8 28.33 -51.73 14.70
N ALA A 9 28.03 -51.10 13.57
CA ALA A 9 26.70 -51.09 12.94
C ALA A 9 26.37 -52.44 12.28
N PRO A 10 25.08 -52.83 12.17
CA PRO A 10 24.65 -53.90 11.27
C PRO A 10 24.10 -53.37 9.94
N ASP A 11 24.61 -54.00 8.88
CA ASP A 11 24.31 -53.82 7.46
C ASP A 11 22.84 -54.10 7.09
N LEU A 12 22.27 -53.28 6.22
CA LEU A 12 21.03 -53.57 5.49
C LEU A 12 21.37 -54.08 4.08
N PRO A 13 20.79 -55.21 3.64
CA PRO A 13 21.18 -55.90 2.41
C PRO A 13 20.68 -55.24 1.12
N ALA A 14 21.46 -55.50 0.07
CA ALA A 14 21.34 -55.02 -1.28
C ALA A 14 20.35 -55.84 -2.15
N VAL A 15 19.70 -55.12 -3.06
CA VAL A 15 19.45 -55.45 -4.49
C VAL A 15 19.05 -56.89 -4.83
N ASP A 16 17.76 -57.09 -5.07
CA ASP A 16 17.28 -58.22 -5.88
C ASP A 16 17.26 -57.83 -7.37
N THR A 17 17.99 -58.63 -8.13
CA THR A 17 18.15 -58.56 -9.59
C THR A 17 17.42 -59.79 -10.14
N GLU A 18 16.30 -59.60 -10.85
CA GLU A 18 15.68 -60.69 -11.62
C GLU A 18 16.18 -60.70 -13.08
N PRO A 19 16.23 -61.88 -13.73
CA PRO A 19 17.24 -62.19 -14.73
C PRO A 19 16.75 -61.97 -16.16
N LEU A 20 17.73 -61.69 -17.01
CA LEU A 20 17.66 -61.70 -18.46
C LEU A 20 17.22 -63.07 -18.99
N VAL A 21 16.13 -63.09 -19.77
CA VAL A 21 15.80 -64.19 -20.67
C VAL A 21 16.41 -63.89 -22.04
N GLN A 22 17.32 -64.77 -22.45
CA GLN A 22 18.03 -64.88 -23.73
C GLN A 22 17.89 -66.39 -24.07
N THR A 23 17.53 -66.92 -25.24
CA THR A 23 17.36 -66.52 -26.64
C THR A 23 16.64 -67.71 -27.31
N ASP A 24 15.97 -67.52 -28.46
CA ASP A 24 15.96 -68.58 -29.49
C ASP A 24 16.21 -67.95 -30.86
N PRO A 25 17.30 -68.33 -31.56
CA PRO A 25 17.56 -67.96 -32.95
C PRO A 25 16.83 -68.93 -33.91
N ASP A 26 16.87 -68.64 -35.22
CA ASP A 26 16.38 -69.52 -36.31
C ASP A 26 14.87 -69.58 -36.60
N GLN A 27 14.37 -68.52 -37.23
CA GLN A 27 13.58 -68.71 -38.47
C GLN A 27 14.03 -67.70 -39.54
N VAL A 28 15.07 -68.07 -40.27
CA VAL A 28 15.35 -67.56 -41.61
C VAL A 28 14.41 -68.27 -42.58
N ARG A 29 13.50 -67.53 -43.24
CA ARG A 29 13.07 -67.88 -44.59
C ARG A 29 12.87 -66.62 -45.44
N THR A 30 13.90 -66.41 -46.25
CA THR A 30 13.99 -65.67 -47.51
C THR A 30 12.67 -65.52 -48.28
N GLY A 31 12.42 -64.30 -48.76
CA GLY A 31 11.46 -64.02 -49.82
C GLY A 31 11.23 -62.53 -50.07
N GLU A 32 11.94 -62.00 -51.07
CA GLU A 32 11.62 -60.79 -51.86
C GLU A 32 11.78 -59.38 -51.24
N GLU A 33 12.84 -58.69 -51.67
CA GLU A 33 12.81 -57.26 -52.02
C GLU A 33 12.71 -57.16 -53.57
N PRO A 34 12.29 -56.03 -54.18
CA PRO A 34 12.29 -54.66 -53.64
C PRO A 34 11.04 -53.83 -54.01
N ILE A 35 11.15 -52.52 -53.80
CA ILE A 35 10.34 -51.39 -54.30
C ILE A 35 9.44 -50.78 -53.21
N VAL A 36 9.91 -49.72 -52.54
CA VAL A 36 9.53 -48.32 -52.84
C VAL A 36 10.48 -47.40 -52.08
N GLU A 37 11.29 -46.69 -52.85
CA GLU A 37 11.99 -45.47 -52.50
C GLU A 37 10.97 -44.33 -52.26
N HIS A 38 11.25 -43.47 -51.28
CA HIS A 38 10.73 -42.10 -51.14
C HIS A 38 9.26 -41.90 -50.76
N MET A 39 8.97 -41.79 -49.47
CA MET A 39 7.90 -40.89 -49.01
C MET A 39 8.13 -40.35 -47.59
N ALA A 40 9.25 -39.67 -47.39
CA ALA A 40 9.50 -38.86 -46.18
C ALA A 40 9.46 -37.35 -46.47
N VAL A 41 8.54 -36.85 -47.31
CA VAL A 41 8.36 -35.40 -47.48
C VAL A 41 6.90 -35.07 -47.86
N ARG A 42 5.97 -34.94 -46.91
CA ARG A 42 4.87 -33.94 -47.05
C ARG A 42 3.95 -33.61 -45.86
N GLU A 43 4.34 -33.73 -44.58
CA GLU A 43 3.40 -33.38 -43.48
C GLU A 43 3.72 -32.10 -42.67
N ARG A 44 4.49 -31.14 -43.21
CA ARG A 44 4.69 -29.83 -42.56
C ARG A 44 3.94 -28.64 -43.19
N SER A 45 3.27 -28.80 -44.32
CA SER A 45 2.71 -27.66 -45.05
C SER A 45 1.33 -27.19 -44.57
N TYR A 46 0.57 -28.03 -43.84
CA TYR A 46 -0.81 -27.68 -43.45
C TYR A 46 -0.96 -26.99 -42.07
N ARG A 47 -0.14 -27.32 -41.05
CA ARG A 47 -0.25 -26.69 -39.70
C ARG A 47 -0.04 -25.17 -39.70
N GLY A 48 0.85 -24.63 -40.54
CA GLY A 48 1.08 -23.19 -40.64
C GLY A 48 -0.09 -22.44 -41.28
N ARG A 49 -0.73 -23.05 -42.30
CA ARG A 49 -1.88 -22.45 -43.00
C ARG A 49 -3.12 -22.38 -42.11
N PHE A 50 -3.34 -23.38 -41.27
CA PHE A 50 -4.43 -23.36 -40.29
C PHE A 50 -4.23 -22.28 -39.21
N LEU A 51 -3.00 -22.09 -38.72
CA LEU A 51 -2.71 -21.02 -37.74
C LEU A 51 -2.96 -19.62 -38.32
N VAL A 52 -2.57 -19.38 -39.58
CA VAL A 52 -2.84 -18.10 -40.26
C VAL A 52 -4.35 -17.91 -40.46
N ALA A 53 -5.06 -18.95 -40.90
CA ALA A 53 -6.51 -18.88 -41.09
C ALA A 53 -7.27 -18.61 -39.78
N TYR A 54 -6.92 -19.30 -38.70
CA TYR A 54 -7.52 -19.05 -37.38
C TYR A 54 -7.11 -17.70 -36.78
N GLY A 55 -5.89 -17.22 -37.04
CA GLY A 55 -5.46 -15.88 -36.64
C GLY A 55 -6.29 -14.78 -37.32
N ILE A 56 -6.49 -14.90 -38.64
CA ILE A 56 -7.34 -13.96 -39.40
C ILE A 56 -8.79 -14.04 -38.91
N LEU A 57 -9.32 -15.25 -38.71
CA LEU A 57 -10.68 -15.44 -38.21
C LEU A 57 -10.86 -14.83 -36.81
N GLY A 58 -9.87 -14.99 -35.93
CA GLY A 58 -9.86 -14.39 -34.60
C GLY A 58 -9.84 -12.86 -34.63
N VAL A 59 -9.07 -12.25 -35.54
CA VAL A 59 -9.08 -10.80 -35.75
C VAL A 59 -10.43 -10.33 -36.26
N VAL A 60 -11.00 -11.01 -37.27
CA VAL A 60 -12.32 -10.65 -37.83
C VAL A 60 -13.42 -10.78 -36.77
N ALA A 61 -13.40 -11.87 -35.99
CA ALA A 61 -14.35 -12.07 -34.90
C ALA A 61 -14.19 -11.00 -33.80
N GLY A 62 -12.96 -10.64 -33.44
CA GLY A 62 -12.67 -9.57 -32.47
C GLY A 62 -13.17 -8.21 -32.95
N VAL A 63 -12.92 -7.85 -34.21
CA VAL A 63 -13.41 -6.60 -34.81
C VAL A 63 -14.93 -6.60 -34.89
N ALA A 64 -15.55 -7.68 -35.35
CA ALA A 64 -17.01 -7.81 -35.42
C ALA A 64 -17.66 -7.70 -34.04
N PHE A 65 -17.02 -8.27 -33.01
CA PHE A 65 -17.48 -8.18 -31.63
C PHE A 65 -17.41 -6.74 -31.09
N VAL A 66 -16.32 -6.01 -31.34
CA VAL A 66 -16.20 -4.59 -30.94
C VAL A 66 -17.24 -3.72 -31.66
N VAL A 67 -17.44 -3.95 -32.97
CA VAL A 67 -18.46 -3.23 -33.77
C VAL A 67 -19.87 -3.56 -33.28
N PHE A 68 -20.15 -4.82 -32.93
CA PHE A 68 -21.43 -5.25 -32.37
C PHE A 68 -21.71 -4.63 -31.00
N LEU A 69 -20.70 -4.55 -30.13
CA LEU A 69 -20.85 -3.84 -28.85
C LEU A 69 -21.11 -2.35 -29.06
N ALA A 70 -20.42 -1.71 -30.02
CA ALA A 70 -20.65 -0.30 -30.35
C ALA A 70 -22.05 -0.06 -30.95
N SER A 71 -22.59 -0.97 -31.78
CA SER A 71 -23.92 -0.85 -32.37
C SER A 71 -25.06 -1.08 -31.39
N LEU A 72 -24.81 -1.81 -30.29
CA LEU A 72 -25.74 -1.93 -29.16
C LEU A 72 -25.78 -0.71 -28.25
N GLY A 73 -25.01 0.35 -28.55
CA GLY A 73 -24.99 1.56 -27.73
C GLY A 73 -24.25 1.38 -26.41
N PHE A 74 -23.39 0.37 -26.29
CA PHE A 74 -22.41 0.30 -25.20
C PHE A 74 -21.32 1.34 -25.44
N SER A 75 -21.67 2.61 -25.23
CA SER A 75 -20.69 3.67 -25.06
C SER A 75 -19.81 3.30 -23.87
N ARG A 76 -18.49 3.49 -24.00
CA ARG A 76 -17.60 3.44 -22.83
C ARG A 76 -18.22 4.37 -21.78
N PRO A 77 -18.38 3.92 -20.52
CA PRO A 77 -18.86 4.80 -19.47
C PRO A 77 -18.02 6.08 -19.52
N GLU A 78 -18.67 7.24 -19.60
CA GLU A 78 -17.93 8.49 -19.46
C GLU A 78 -17.13 8.41 -18.17
N PRO A 79 -15.81 8.71 -18.20
CA PRO A 79 -15.03 8.70 -16.98
C PRO A 79 -15.71 9.62 -15.99
N GLY A 80 -16.05 9.08 -14.81
CA GLY A 80 -16.67 9.85 -13.74
C GLY A 80 -15.82 11.07 -13.37
N PRO A 81 -16.39 12.02 -12.59
CA PRO A 81 -15.65 13.19 -12.15
C PRO A 81 -14.33 12.78 -11.47
N PRO A 82 -13.23 13.53 -11.66
CA PRO A 82 -11.96 13.22 -11.04
C PRO A 82 -12.12 13.17 -9.52
N TRP A 83 -11.34 12.30 -8.87
CA TRP A 83 -11.40 12.15 -7.41
C TRP A 83 -11.05 13.47 -6.70
N SER A 84 -10.07 14.21 -7.19
CA SER A 84 -9.80 15.58 -6.73
C SER A 84 -9.20 16.44 -7.85
N GLY A 85 -9.06 17.75 -7.61
CA GLY A 85 -8.41 18.67 -8.54
C GLY A 85 -6.87 18.54 -8.63
N PHE A 86 -6.25 17.81 -7.71
CA PHE A 86 -4.81 17.55 -7.69
C PHE A 86 -4.54 16.05 -7.82
N VAL A 87 -3.53 15.70 -8.61
CA VAL A 87 -3.05 14.33 -8.76
C VAL A 87 -1.53 14.39 -8.75
N PRO A 88 -0.84 13.68 -7.84
CA PRO A 88 0.61 13.62 -7.89
C PRO A 88 1.04 12.91 -9.18
N VAL A 89 2.07 13.42 -9.84
CA VAL A 89 2.58 12.90 -11.12
C VAL A 89 3.82 12.05 -10.95
N GLU A 90 4.40 12.08 -9.75
CA GLU A 90 5.58 11.34 -9.37
C GLU A 90 5.28 9.83 -9.31
N THR A 91 6.27 9.00 -9.62
CA THR A 91 6.12 7.53 -9.60
C THR A 91 6.81 6.86 -8.43
N ALA A 92 7.80 7.53 -7.81
CA ALA A 92 8.47 7.01 -6.62
C ALA A 92 7.75 7.47 -5.35
N ASP A 93 7.49 6.53 -4.45
CA ASP A 93 6.69 6.74 -3.22
C ASP A 93 7.14 7.97 -2.44
N GLN A 94 8.46 8.12 -2.20
CA GLN A 94 9.00 9.24 -1.41
C GLN A 94 8.72 10.61 -2.04
N THR A 95 8.89 10.73 -3.36
CA THR A 95 8.60 12.00 -4.06
C THR A 95 7.09 12.25 -4.16
N MET A 96 6.29 11.19 -4.23
CA MET A 96 4.83 11.27 -4.26
C MET A 96 4.25 11.73 -2.91
N ILE A 97 4.71 11.18 -1.79
CA ILE A 97 4.26 11.63 -0.46
C ILE A 97 4.69 13.07 -0.18
N GLN A 98 5.85 13.49 -0.70
CA GLN A 98 6.31 14.87 -0.57
C GLN A 98 5.49 15.82 -1.44
N SER A 99 5.15 15.46 -2.68
CA SER A 99 4.28 16.31 -3.51
C SER A 99 2.87 16.47 -2.91
N ILE A 100 2.36 15.44 -2.23
CA ILE A 100 1.14 15.54 -1.42
C ILE A 100 1.33 16.52 -0.25
N ALA A 101 2.43 16.43 0.50
CA ALA A 101 2.72 17.35 1.61
C ALA A 101 2.79 18.81 1.14
N ASP A 102 3.50 19.07 0.04
CA ASP A 102 3.65 20.41 -0.53
C ASP A 102 2.30 20.96 -1.02
N HIS A 103 1.51 20.12 -1.70
CA HIS A 103 0.20 20.50 -2.21
C HIS A 103 -0.82 20.81 -1.10
N VAL A 104 -0.90 19.94 -0.09
CA VAL A 104 -1.87 20.11 1.00
C VAL A 104 -1.39 21.22 1.93
N GLY A 105 -0.16 21.15 2.45
CA GLY A 105 0.35 22.10 3.43
C GLY A 105 0.39 23.55 2.93
N GLY A 106 0.67 23.76 1.64
CA GLY A 106 0.68 25.10 1.03
C GLY A 106 -0.68 25.80 0.99
N ARG A 107 -1.79 25.10 1.26
CA ARG A 107 -3.15 25.68 1.26
C ARG A 107 -3.67 26.07 2.64
N TYR A 108 -2.99 25.68 3.72
CA TYR A 108 -3.41 25.97 5.08
C TYR A 108 -2.65 27.18 5.61
N ALA A 109 -3.41 28.21 5.99
CA ALA A 109 -2.86 29.50 6.40
C ALA A 109 -3.47 30.00 7.71
N LEU A 110 -2.67 30.81 8.41
CA LEU A 110 -3.07 31.62 9.55
C LEU A 110 -3.84 32.86 9.08
N PRO A 111 -4.54 33.58 9.98
CA PRO A 111 -5.30 34.78 9.62
C PRO A 111 -4.46 35.92 9.01
N ASP A 112 -3.16 35.94 9.27
CA ASP A 112 -2.20 36.89 8.69
C ASP A 112 -1.70 36.47 7.30
N GLY A 113 -2.18 35.33 6.77
CA GLY A 113 -1.78 34.76 5.50
C GLY A 113 -0.49 33.93 5.55
N ALA A 114 0.18 33.85 6.70
CA ALA A 114 1.33 32.98 6.86
C ALA A 114 0.91 31.50 6.82
N GLN A 115 1.80 30.62 6.35
CA GLN A 115 1.55 29.19 6.33
C GLN A 115 1.33 28.65 7.76
N LEU A 116 0.32 27.79 7.93
CA LEU A 116 -0.05 27.23 9.23
C LEU A 116 1.08 26.36 9.80
N VAL A 117 1.54 25.39 9.00
CA VAL A 117 2.65 24.48 9.31
C VAL A 117 3.45 24.15 8.05
N ALA A 118 4.73 23.89 8.20
CA ALA A 118 5.48 23.14 7.20
C ALA A 118 5.19 21.65 7.38
N VAL A 119 4.94 20.93 6.29
CA VAL A 119 4.67 19.50 6.31
C VAL A 119 5.84 18.77 5.69
N THR A 120 6.45 17.85 6.43
CA THR A 120 7.45 16.93 5.89
C THR A 120 6.87 15.52 5.80
N ALA A 121 7.22 14.79 4.74
CA ALA A 121 6.71 13.44 4.48
C ALA A 121 7.86 12.44 4.39
N THR A 122 7.80 11.36 5.16
CA THR A 122 8.81 10.30 5.14
C THR A 122 8.16 8.94 5.36
N LYS A 123 8.91 7.86 5.08
CA LYS A 123 8.65 6.59 5.76
C LYS A 123 8.93 6.79 7.26
N PRO A 124 8.15 6.20 8.17
CA PRO A 124 8.36 6.37 9.60
C PRO A 124 9.74 5.86 10.02
N GLU A 125 10.52 6.74 10.64
CA GLU A 125 11.85 6.44 11.17
C GLU A 125 12.12 7.26 12.43
N TRP A 126 13.05 6.77 13.26
CA TRP A 126 13.51 7.45 14.45
C TRP A 126 15.02 7.38 14.53
N GLY A 127 15.68 8.55 14.57
CA GLY A 127 17.14 8.61 14.55
C GLY A 127 17.78 7.98 13.31
N GLY A 128 17.07 7.99 12.16
CA GLY A 128 17.50 7.34 10.92
C GLY A 128 17.31 5.82 10.89
N VAL A 129 16.67 5.24 11.90
CA VAL A 129 16.30 3.82 11.95
C VAL A 129 14.82 3.68 11.59
N PRO A 130 14.46 2.85 10.60
CA PRO A 130 13.05 2.61 10.27
C PRO A 130 12.25 2.15 11.48
N LEU A 131 11.03 2.69 11.61
CA LEU A 131 10.09 2.25 12.62
C LEU A 131 9.71 0.79 12.36
N ALA A 132 9.79 -0.07 13.37
CA ALA A 132 9.39 -1.46 13.23
C ALA A 132 7.87 -1.63 13.31
N ALA A 133 7.24 -0.96 14.27
CA ALA A 133 5.81 -1.11 14.52
C ALA A 133 5.16 0.12 15.18
N ILE A 134 3.84 0.13 15.09
CA ILE A 134 2.92 1.05 15.77
C ILE A 134 2.12 0.23 16.77
N ALA A 135 2.33 0.46 18.06
CA ALA A 135 1.63 -0.20 19.15
C ALA A 135 0.51 0.69 19.68
N VAL A 136 -0.74 0.32 19.44
CA VAL A 136 -1.92 1.05 19.92
C VAL A 136 -2.40 0.43 21.22
N GLN A 137 -2.30 1.19 22.31
CA GLN A 137 -2.82 0.79 23.60
C GLN A 137 -4.34 0.79 23.59
N PRO A 138 -4.98 -0.14 24.33
CA PRO A 138 -6.42 -0.10 24.52
C PRO A 138 -6.81 1.18 25.27
N ALA A 139 -8.06 1.62 25.08
CA ALA A 139 -8.58 2.76 25.81
C ALA A 139 -8.49 2.52 27.33
N SER A 140 -8.21 3.57 28.09
CA SER A 140 -8.11 3.48 29.56
C SER A 140 -9.39 2.87 30.15
N GLY A 141 -9.26 1.82 30.94
CA GLY A 141 -10.39 1.10 31.55
C GLY A 141 -11.04 0.03 30.66
N ALA A 142 -10.56 -0.20 29.44
CA ALA A 142 -11.00 -1.34 28.63
C ALA A 142 -10.54 -2.67 29.26
N VAL A 143 -11.50 -3.49 29.67
CA VAL A 143 -11.26 -4.85 30.15
C VAL A 143 -11.19 -5.78 28.93
N ASP A 144 -10.27 -6.74 28.93
CA ASP A 144 -10.09 -7.77 27.88
C ASP A 144 -9.61 -7.28 26.50
N GLN A 145 -9.12 -6.04 26.38
CA GLN A 145 -8.47 -5.56 25.15
C GLN A 145 -6.95 -5.63 25.25
N THR A 146 -6.31 -6.19 24.24
CA THR A 146 -4.86 -6.27 24.13
C THR A 146 -4.28 -5.12 23.31
N ILE A 147 -2.98 -4.87 23.47
CA ILE A 147 -2.24 -3.92 22.63
C ILE A 147 -2.31 -4.40 21.16
N ARG A 148 -2.78 -3.53 20.27
CA ARG A 148 -2.79 -3.81 18.82
C ARG A 148 -1.47 -3.35 18.22
N VAL A 149 -0.70 -4.29 17.69
CA VAL A 149 0.57 -4.01 17.02
C VAL A 149 0.35 -4.03 15.52
N ILE A 150 0.75 -2.96 14.84
CA ILE A 150 0.66 -2.78 13.39
C ILE A 150 2.09 -2.64 12.85
N ALA A 151 2.42 -3.39 11.80
CA ALA A 151 3.71 -3.22 11.12
C ALA A 151 3.80 -1.83 10.48
N ALA A 152 4.95 -1.17 10.58
CA ALA A 152 5.14 0.18 10.04
C ALA A 152 5.69 0.22 8.61
N ASP A 153 5.84 -0.94 7.95
CA ASP A 153 6.38 -1.09 6.59
C ASP A 153 5.50 -0.47 5.51
N SER A 154 4.18 -0.45 5.75
CA SER A 154 3.14 0.16 4.91
C SER A 154 2.64 1.49 5.47
N ALA A 155 3.40 2.12 6.38
CA ALA A 155 3.06 3.40 6.97
C ALA A 155 3.79 4.57 6.30
N VAL A 156 3.15 5.74 6.30
CA VAL A 156 3.74 7.04 5.97
C VAL A 156 3.64 7.96 7.19
N SER A 157 4.68 8.72 7.47
CA SER A 157 4.66 9.77 8.49
C SER A 157 4.65 11.16 7.85
N TYR A 158 3.71 11.99 8.31
CA TYR A 158 3.71 13.43 8.10
C TYR A 158 4.03 14.14 9.42
N VAL A 159 5.06 14.99 9.43
CA VAL A 159 5.32 15.87 10.58
C VAL A 159 4.82 17.26 10.22
N LEU A 160 3.77 17.69 10.90
CA LEU A 160 3.23 19.04 10.77
C LEU A 160 3.98 19.91 11.77
N CYS A 161 4.89 20.73 11.24
CA CYS A 161 5.77 21.56 12.04
C CYS A 161 5.39 23.02 11.97
N GLY A 162 5.03 23.61 13.11
CA GLY A 162 4.86 25.04 13.20
C GLY A 162 6.18 25.76 12.96
N LEU A 163 6.11 26.90 12.26
CA LEU A 163 7.28 27.71 11.89
C LEU A 163 7.84 28.55 13.05
N GLY A 164 7.65 28.09 14.29
CA GLY A 164 8.09 28.75 15.52
C GLY A 164 9.10 27.92 16.31
N GLU A 165 9.37 28.37 17.54
CA GLU A 165 10.31 27.69 18.43
C GLU A 165 9.86 26.25 18.72
N GLN A 166 10.78 25.29 18.60
CA GLN A 166 10.54 23.87 18.88
C GLN A 166 9.31 23.31 18.13
N CYS A 167 9.14 23.69 16.87
CA CYS A 167 8.07 23.18 16.00
C CYS A 167 6.65 23.66 16.40
N ALA A 168 6.55 24.58 17.36
CA ALA A 168 5.27 25.22 17.70
C ALA A 168 4.84 26.23 16.63
N ILE A 169 3.55 26.49 16.51
CA ILE A 169 3.05 27.53 15.60
C ILE A 169 3.47 28.91 16.12
N ALA A 170 4.13 29.70 15.27
CA ALA A 170 4.84 30.93 15.64
C ALA A 170 3.95 32.05 16.18
N SER A 171 2.70 32.14 15.71
CA SER A 171 1.78 33.22 16.03
C SER A 171 0.37 32.70 16.37
N GLY A 172 -0.46 33.60 16.88
CA GLY A 172 -1.82 33.29 17.32
C GLY A 172 -1.88 32.53 18.66
N LYS A 173 -3.08 32.50 19.24
CA LYS A 173 -3.34 31.73 20.47
C LYS A 173 -3.72 30.31 20.10
N PRO A 174 -3.23 29.28 20.82
CA PRO A 174 -3.81 27.94 20.73
C PRO A 174 -5.32 27.99 20.97
N SER A 175 -6.09 27.37 20.07
CA SER A 175 -7.55 27.32 20.13
C SER A 175 -8.06 25.98 19.60
N VAL A 176 -9.33 25.66 19.90
CA VAL A 176 -9.99 24.45 19.40
C VAL A 176 -10.18 24.53 17.89
N GLU A 177 -10.43 25.73 17.38
CA GLU A 177 -10.58 26.03 15.96
C GLU A 177 -9.29 25.75 15.20
N ARG A 178 -8.14 26.17 15.76
CA ARG A 178 -6.82 25.91 15.17
C ARG A 178 -6.48 24.42 15.20
N ASP A 179 -6.77 23.74 16.32
CA ASP A 179 -6.62 22.28 16.43
C ASP A 179 -7.46 21.55 15.37
N ARG A 180 -8.71 21.97 15.17
CA ARG A 180 -9.58 21.40 14.15
C ARG A 180 -9.05 21.61 12.73
N LEU A 181 -8.48 22.79 12.45
CA LEU A 181 -7.88 23.06 11.15
C LEU A 181 -6.65 22.16 10.90
N LEU A 182 -5.80 21.94 11.90
CA LEU A 182 -4.67 20.99 11.82
C LEU A 182 -5.16 19.55 11.60
N ARG A 183 -6.24 19.13 12.27
CA ARG A 183 -6.84 17.80 12.07
C ARG A 183 -7.42 17.64 10.67
N ARG A 184 -8.03 18.69 10.13
CA ARG A 184 -8.49 18.73 8.73
C ARG A 184 -7.31 18.56 7.76
N GLU A 185 -6.20 19.25 8.00
CA GLU A 185 -4.96 19.13 7.20
C GLU A 185 -4.41 17.70 7.23
N ALA A 186 -4.29 17.12 8.43
CA ALA A 186 -3.86 15.74 8.61
C ALA A 186 -4.80 14.72 7.92
N LEU A 187 -6.11 14.93 7.98
CA LEU A 187 -7.09 14.10 7.28
C LEU A 187 -6.93 14.21 5.76
N GLU A 188 -6.76 15.43 5.24
CA GLU A 188 -6.57 15.64 3.81
C GLU A 188 -5.29 14.97 3.30
N LEU A 189 -4.17 15.11 4.03
CA LEU A 189 -2.93 14.37 3.77
C LEU A 189 -3.22 12.87 3.68
N ALA A 190 -3.87 12.29 4.70
CA ALA A 190 -4.15 10.87 4.75
C ALA A 190 -5.02 10.39 3.57
N LEU A 191 -6.07 11.13 3.22
CA LEU A 191 -6.95 10.78 2.09
C LEU A 191 -6.21 10.81 0.75
N TYR A 192 -5.36 11.81 0.52
CA TYR A 192 -4.49 11.86 -0.66
C TYR A 192 -3.52 10.68 -0.68
N THR A 193 -2.87 10.37 0.43
CA THR A 193 -1.94 9.24 0.53
C THR A 193 -2.63 7.91 0.21
N PHE A 194 -3.75 7.60 0.85
CA PHE A 194 -4.49 6.35 0.62
C PHE A 194 -5.05 6.21 -0.80
N ARG A 195 -5.30 7.35 -1.46
CA ARG A 195 -5.82 7.38 -2.82
C ARG A 195 -4.75 7.14 -3.87
N TYR A 196 -3.55 7.70 -3.67
CA TYR A 196 -2.53 7.81 -4.71
C TYR A 196 -1.27 7.00 -4.44
N VAL A 197 -0.88 6.78 -3.19
CA VAL A 197 0.37 6.10 -2.84
C VAL A 197 0.11 4.60 -2.68
N PRO A 198 0.61 3.75 -3.59
CA PRO A 198 0.31 2.32 -3.57
C PRO A 198 0.84 1.63 -2.32
N GLY A 199 0.06 0.72 -1.75
CA GLY A 199 0.49 -0.12 -0.63
C GLY A 199 0.61 0.57 0.73
N VAL A 200 0.24 1.85 0.84
CA VAL A 200 0.17 2.54 2.13
C VAL A 200 -1.15 2.21 2.83
N GLU A 201 -1.06 1.61 4.01
CA GLU A 201 -2.20 1.20 4.82
C GLU A 201 -2.36 2.06 6.08
N GLN A 202 -1.30 2.76 6.52
CA GLN A 202 -1.35 3.68 7.65
C GLN A 202 -0.74 5.04 7.33
N VAL A 203 -1.34 6.08 7.91
CA VAL A 203 -0.74 7.42 7.92
C VAL A 203 -0.65 7.88 9.37
N LEU A 204 0.57 8.20 9.80
CA LEU A 204 0.88 8.87 11.06
C LEU A 204 1.04 10.36 10.79
N ALA A 205 0.26 11.21 11.45
CA ALA A 205 0.44 12.65 11.39
C ALA A 205 0.81 13.19 12.78
N PHE A 206 1.98 13.79 12.92
CA PHE A 206 2.43 14.41 14.17
C PHE A 206 2.04 15.88 14.18
N LEU A 207 1.26 16.29 15.18
CA LEU A 207 0.77 17.66 15.27
C LEU A 207 1.78 18.59 15.97
N PRO A 208 1.78 19.90 15.64
CA PRO A 208 2.62 20.87 16.32
C PRO A 208 2.35 20.88 17.83
N PRO A 209 3.38 20.95 18.67
CA PRO A 209 3.18 21.14 20.10
C PRO A 209 2.62 22.51 20.42
N LYS A 210 2.08 22.62 21.64
CA LYS A 210 1.89 23.94 22.27
C LYS A 210 3.27 24.56 22.52
N LYS A 211 3.36 25.89 22.41
CA LYS A 211 4.60 26.60 22.70
C LYS A 211 5.10 26.26 24.10
N GLY A 212 6.36 25.84 24.21
CA GLY A 212 7.00 25.45 25.47
C GLY A 212 6.62 24.05 25.98
N SER A 213 5.96 23.23 25.15
CA SER A 213 5.67 21.82 25.44
C SER A 213 6.35 20.92 24.40
N PRO A 214 6.74 19.69 24.76
CA PRO A 214 7.22 18.73 23.77
C PRO A 214 6.07 18.28 22.85
N PRO A 215 6.37 17.79 21.62
CA PRO A 215 5.39 17.11 20.80
C PRO A 215 4.84 15.87 21.52
N ASP A 216 3.52 15.82 21.66
CA ASP A 216 2.83 14.76 22.39
C ASP A 216 1.63 14.19 21.64
N VAL A 217 1.14 14.84 20.58
CA VAL A 217 -0.03 14.41 19.82
C VAL A 217 0.35 13.85 18.45
N ALA A 218 -0.10 12.63 18.19
CA ALA A 218 -0.09 12.01 16.88
C ALA A 218 -1.50 11.60 16.47
N MET A 219 -1.71 11.49 15.17
CA MET A 219 -2.92 10.94 14.59
C MET A 219 -2.59 9.69 13.80
N LEU A 220 -3.34 8.60 14.03
CA LEU A 220 -3.21 7.37 13.26
C LEU A 220 -4.45 7.18 12.39
N PHE A 221 -4.26 7.25 11.08
CA PHE A 221 -5.27 6.94 10.08
C PHE A 221 -4.96 5.56 9.50
N GLU A 222 -5.98 4.69 9.37
CA GLU A 222 -5.84 3.39 8.72
C GLU A 222 -6.74 3.33 7.49
N ARG A 223 -6.18 2.98 6.34
CA ARG A 223 -6.86 3.00 5.04
C ARG A 223 -8.24 2.34 5.06
N GLY A 224 -8.34 1.17 5.69
CA GLY A 224 -9.59 0.41 5.79
C GLY A 224 -10.74 1.15 6.49
N GLN A 225 -10.44 2.14 7.33
CA GLN A 225 -11.44 2.97 8.02
C GLN A 225 -11.93 4.14 7.18
N TYR A 226 -11.25 4.43 6.06
CA TYR A 226 -11.55 5.55 5.16
C TYR A 226 -11.95 5.08 3.75
N ALA A 227 -12.26 3.79 3.58
CA ALA A 227 -12.65 3.22 2.29
C ALA A 227 -13.81 4.02 1.64
N GLY A 228 -14.82 4.38 2.43
CA GLY A 228 -15.96 5.16 1.95
C GLY A 228 -15.61 6.60 1.53
N GLU A 229 -14.55 7.17 2.09
CA GLU A 229 -14.04 8.52 1.80
C GLU A 229 -13.15 8.53 0.55
N ILE A 230 -12.35 7.49 0.33
CA ILE A 230 -11.43 7.38 -0.81
C ILE A 230 -12.12 6.89 -2.10
N ASP A 231 -13.26 6.21 -1.99
CA ASP A 231 -14.02 5.68 -3.15
C ASP A 231 -14.93 6.74 -3.83
N LYS A 232 -15.13 7.89 -3.19
CA LYS A 232 -15.92 9.01 -3.74
C LYS A 232 -15.03 10.24 -3.93
N PRO A 233 -15.42 11.19 -4.80
CA PRO A 233 -14.66 12.43 -4.96
C PRO A 233 -14.43 13.14 -3.62
N LEU A 234 -13.24 13.72 -3.45
CA LEU A 234 -12.79 14.37 -2.22
C LEU A 234 -13.75 15.47 -1.77
N ASP A 235 -14.38 16.19 -2.71
CA ASP A 235 -15.36 17.24 -2.43
C ASP A 235 -16.63 16.75 -1.70
N ARG A 236 -16.87 15.43 -1.67
CA ARG A 236 -17.92 14.78 -0.87
C ARG A 236 -17.52 14.52 0.58
N THR A 237 -16.24 14.70 0.90
CA THR A 237 -15.68 14.52 2.24
C THR A 237 -15.15 15.86 2.77
N LEU A 238 -14.28 16.53 2.01
CA LEU A 238 -13.69 17.82 2.34
C LEU A 238 -13.94 18.83 1.20
N PRO A 239 -14.56 19.98 1.49
CA PRO A 239 -14.68 21.05 0.51
C PRO A 239 -13.31 21.44 -0.10
N PRO A 240 -13.27 21.78 -1.40
CA PRO A 240 -12.02 22.12 -2.08
C PRO A 240 -11.38 23.42 -1.56
N SER A 241 -12.18 24.32 -1.01
CA SER A 241 -11.69 25.53 -0.34
C SER A 241 -11.30 25.19 1.10
N VAL A 242 -10.06 25.51 1.46
CA VAL A 242 -9.60 25.40 2.85
C VAL A 242 -10.18 26.58 3.64
N PRO A 243 -10.89 26.32 4.75
CA PRO A 243 -11.39 27.40 5.59
C PRO A 243 -10.25 28.07 6.36
N GLY A 244 -10.46 29.33 6.76
CA GLY A 244 -9.60 29.95 7.75
C GLY A 244 -9.84 29.36 9.14
N VAL A 245 -8.91 29.61 10.07
CA VAL A 245 -8.94 29.07 11.44
C VAL A 245 -10.33 29.17 12.08
N GLU A 246 -10.94 30.36 12.08
CA GLU A 246 -12.22 30.62 12.74
C GLU A 246 -13.43 30.59 11.79
N SER A 247 -13.23 30.24 10.51
CA SER A 247 -14.27 30.34 9.47
C SER A 247 -14.70 29.00 8.88
N MET A 248 -14.34 27.88 9.52
CA MET A 248 -14.79 26.55 9.10
C MET A 248 -16.31 26.41 9.26
N PRO A 249 -17.08 26.12 8.20
CA PRO A 249 -18.52 25.89 8.29
C PRO A 249 -18.88 24.73 9.24
N THR A 250 -19.98 24.84 9.98
CA THR A 250 -20.40 23.82 10.97
C THR A 250 -20.51 22.40 10.40
N ALA A 251 -21.02 22.25 9.17
CA ALA A 251 -21.12 20.95 8.52
C ALA A 251 -19.74 20.30 8.29
N GLU A 252 -18.75 21.11 7.90
CA GLU A 252 -17.38 20.66 7.73
C GLU A 252 -16.72 20.34 9.07
N GLN A 253 -16.96 21.15 10.12
CA GLN A 253 -16.47 20.86 11.47
C GLN A 253 -16.94 19.49 11.95
N GLN A 254 -18.23 19.15 11.75
CA GLN A 254 -18.79 17.86 12.13
C GLN A 254 -18.14 16.69 11.37
N VAL A 255 -17.86 16.88 10.08
CA VAL A 255 -17.19 15.85 9.28
C VAL A 255 -15.75 15.65 9.76
N VAL A 256 -15.00 16.73 9.94
CA VAL A 256 -13.62 16.69 10.44
C VAL A 256 -13.60 16.04 11.82
N ASP A 257 -14.40 16.51 12.78
CA ASP A 257 -14.42 15.98 14.14
C ASP A 257 -14.78 14.50 14.17
N ARG A 258 -15.82 14.07 13.44
CA ARG A 258 -16.21 12.66 13.34
C ARG A 258 -15.10 11.77 12.79
N LEU A 259 -14.40 12.24 11.76
CA LEU A 259 -13.36 11.45 11.09
C LEU A 259 -12.04 11.47 11.87
N THR A 260 -11.76 12.52 12.64
CA THR A 260 -10.42 12.74 13.20
C THR A 260 -10.33 12.57 14.71
N GLU A 261 -11.36 12.88 15.50
CA GLU A 261 -11.29 12.79 16.97
C GLU A 261 -10.94 11.37 17.46
N PRO A 262 -11.54 10.29 16.92
CA PRO A 262 -11.19 8.92 17.34
C PRO A 262 -9.77 8.49 16.94
N ARG A 263 -9.05 9.32 16.18
CA ARG A 263 -7.72 9.02 15.63
C ARG A 263 -6.60 9.74 16.35
N ARG A 264 -6.92 10.52 17.37
CA ARG A 264 -5.94 11.29 18.14
C ARG A 264 -5.39 10.43 19.27
N TYR A 265 -4.08 10.43 19.39
CA TYR A 265 -3.37 9.69 20.41
C TYR A 265 -2.28 10.57 21.02
N ALA A 266 -2.05 10.38 22.32
CA ALA A 266 -0.76 10.69 22.88
C ALA A 266 0.25 9.66 22.34
N PHE A 267 1.48 10.07 22.06
CA PHE A 267 2.50 9.15 21.56
C PHE A 267 3.79 9.17 22.37
N GLN A 268 4.47 8.03 22.38
CA GLN A 268 5.80 7.87 22.96
C GLN A 268 6.64 6.94 22.09
N MET A 269 7.93 7.25 21.96
CA MET A 269 8.89 6.38 21.30
C MET A 269 9.46 5.39 22.31
N GLN A 270 9.54 4.13 21.91
CA GLN A 270 10.16 3.06 22.69
C GLN A 270 11.11 2.27 21.80
N GLU A 271 12.08 1.60 22.43
CA GLU A 271 13.01 0.71 21.77
C GLU A 271 12.74 -0.72 22.21
N LEU A 272 12.66 -1.64 21.27
CA LEU A 272 12.54 -3.08 21.56
C LEU A 272 13.87 -3.65 22.05
N GLN A 273 13.85 -4.88 22.55
CA GLN A 273 15.06 -5.57 23.03
C GLN A 273 16.14 -5.74 21.94
N ASP A 274 15.73 -5.70 20.67
CA ASP A 274 16.63 -5.79 19.51
C ASP A 274 17.14 -4.43 19.01
N GLY A 275 16.79 -3.33 19.68
CA GLY A 275 17.17 -1.97 19.29
C GLY A 275 16.21 -1.30 18.29
N SER A 276 15.16 -2.00 17.83
CA SER A 276 14.25 -1.44 16.84
C SER A 276 13.29 -0.43 17.47
N PRO A 277 13.09 0.76 16.86
CA PRO A 277 12.16 1.74 17.38
C PRO A 277 10.70 1.32 17.12
N VAL A 278 9.85 1.55 18.11
CA VAL A 278 8.40 1.38 18.06
C VAL A 278 7.74 2.65 18.61
N ILE A 279 6.64 3.05 17.98
CA ILE A 279 5.81 4.13 18.51
C ILE A 279 4.64 3.52 19.29
N VAL A 280 4.44 3.99 20.51
CA VAL A 280 3.32 3.60 21.36
C VAL A 280 2.29 4.73 21.36
N LEU A 281 1.06 4.40 21.02
CA LEU A 281 -0.07 5.31 20.94
C LEU A 281 -1.05 5.01 22.07
N SER A 282 -1.46 6.03 22.82
CA SER A 282 -2.44 5.94 23.90
C SER A 282 -3.58 6.93 23.70
N SER A 283 -4.81 6.52 24.00
CA SER A 283 -5.97 7.41 23.90
C SER A 283 -5.91 8.52 24.94
N PHE A 284 -6.36 9.73 24.58
CA PHE A 284 -6.64 10.77 25.56
C PHE A 284 -7.80 10.33 26.47
N SER A 285 -7.65 10.53 27.78
CA SER A 285 -8.64 10.21 28.81
C SER A 285 -9.75 11.24 28.90
#